data_AF-A0AA89AQ51-F1
#
_entry.id   AF-A0AA89AQ51-F1
#
_cell.length_a   1.000
_cell.length_b   1.000
_cell.length_c   1.000
_cell.angle_alpha   90.00
_cell.angle_beta   90.00
_cell.angle_gamma   90.00
#
_symmetry.space_group_name_H-M   'P 1'
#
loop_
_entity.id
_entity.type
_entity.pdbx_description
1 polymer ?
#
loop_
_entity_poly.entity_id
_entity_poly.type
_entity_poly.pdbx_seq_one_letter_code
_entity_poly.pdbx_strand_id
1 'polypeptide(L)'
;MVLPCKLVAIVAFLALLFDSSSCLPSIASKLTDPAPTTWPLQFHSILFMNNSGKLQKVELWYDWPNGRNFNIIQNQLGKLLYDLEWTNGTSFYYTLDSNRECRVMHFPVGILGPNWLQGANYLGQRYMDGFLCNVWEKVDFIWYCEDVVSKRPVYWAFFNGMTAHVMTFEVGKVLEDPNWQAPVYCFKEADDEEEQNPSLESVASSTTGSHGRFLRGAMALSLD
;
A
#
# COMPACT_ATOMS: atom_id res chain seq x y z
N MET A 1 46.88 -8.76 -64.80
CA MET A 1 45.83 -9.79 -64.98
C MET A 1 44.50 -9.10 -64.74
N VAL A 2 43.79 -8.81 -65.83
CA VAL A 2 42.59 -7.96 -65.85
C VAL A 2 41.42 -8.78 -65.33
N LEU A 3 40.79 -8.34 -64.23
CA LEU A 3 39.60 -8.97 -63.70
C LEU A 3 38.48 -8.86 -64.76
N PRO A 4 37.81 -9.97 -65.16
CA PRO A 4 36.84 -9.92 -66.23
C PRO A 4 35.60 -9.10 -65.81
N CYS A 5 35.22 -8.14 -66.65
CA CYS A 5 34.10 -7.21 -66.47
C CYS A 5 32.76 -7.89 -66.14
N LYS A 6 32.60 -9.18 -66.47
CA LYS A 6 31.42 -9.99 -66.14
C LYS A 6 31.27 -10.33 -64.65
N LEU A 7 32.36 -10.35 -63.87
CA LEU A 7 32.30 -10.67 -62.43
C LEU A 7 31.86 -9.46 -61.59
N VAL A 8 32.15 -8.24 -62.05
CA VAL A 8 31.75 -6.99 -61.38
C VAL A 8 30.23 -6.76 -61.48
N ALA A 9 29.61 -7.17 -62.59
CA ALA A 9 28.16 -7.01 -62.80
C ALA A 9 27.32 -7.91 -61.89
N ILE A 10 27.82 -9.11 -61.54
CA ILE A 10 27.08 -10.07 -60.68
C ILE A 10 27.10 -9.63 -59.21
N VAL A 11 28.20 -9.03 -58.74
CA VAL A 11 28.30 -8.51 -57.36
C VAL A 11 27.42 -7.28 -57.18
N ALA A 12 27.27 -6.43 -58.21
CA ALA A 12 26.39 -5.27 -58.16
C ALA A 12 24.89 -5.65 -58.16
N PHE A 13 24.50 -6.75 -58.80
CA PHE A 13 23.10 -7.21 -58.82
C PHE A 13 22.68 -7.90 -57.51
N LEU A 14 23.60 -8.55 -56.80
CA LEU A 14 23.33 -9.19 -55.50
C LEU A 14 23.28 -8.20 -54.33
N ALA A 15 23.91 -7.03 -54.47
CA ALA A 15 23.88 -5.98 -53.44
C ALA A 15 22.58 -5.17 -53.43
N LEU A 16 21.79 -5.20 -54.51
CA LEU A 16 20.53 -4.44 -54.64
C LEU A 16 19.28 -5.18 -54.14
N LEU A 17 19.41 -6.44 -53.70
CA LEU A 17 18.29 -7.24 -53.18
C LEU A 17 18.19 -7.23 -51.64
N PHE A 18 19.04 -6.47 -50.94
CA PHE A 18 19.06 -6.38 -49.47
C PHE A 18 18.47 -5.08 -48.89
N ASP A 19 17.87 -4.21 -49.71
CA ASP A 19 17.30 -2.93 -49.27
C ASP A 19 15.79 -2.84 -49.54
N SER A 20 15.05 -3.83 -49.05
CA SER A 20 13.59 -3.78 -48.98
C SER A 20 13.08 -4.43 -47.71
N SER A 21 13.71 -4.13 -46.58
CA SER A 21 13.05 -4.30 -45.28
C SER A 21 12.06 -3.16 -45.13
N SER A 22 10.87 -3.34 -45.70
CA SER A 22 9.72 -2.50 -45.46
C SER A 22 9.47 -2.46 -43.95
N CYS A 23 9.88 -1.37 -43.30
CA CYS A 23 9.42 -1.01 -41.97
C CYS A 23 7.90 -0.85 -42.03
N LEU A 24 7.18 -1.95 -41.81
CA LEU A 24 5.79 -1.89 -41.42
C LEU A 24 5.73 -0.98 -40.19
N PRO A 25 4.94 0.11 -40.19
CA PRO A 25 4.66 0.81 -38.96
C PRO A 25 3.98 -0.20 -38.05
N SER A 26 4.70 -0.68 -37.04
CA SER A 26 4.10 -1.41 -35.93
C SER A 26 3.09 -0.45 -35.33
N ILE A 27 1.81 -0.66 -35.62
CA ILE A 27 0.73 -0.13 -34.82
C ILE A 27 0.87 -0.88 -33.50
N ALA A 28 1.76 -0.39 -32.64
CA ALA A 28 1.77 -0.78 -31.24
C ALA A 28 0.41 -0.32 -30.72
N SER A 29 -0.56 -1.25 -30.67
CA SER A 29 -1.76 -1.00 -29.89
C SER A 29 -1.25 -0.62 -28.51
N LYS A 30 -1.54 0.60 -28.06
CA LYS A 30 -1.22 1.00 -26.70
C LYS A 30 -1.91 -0.04 -25.81
N LEU A 31 -1.13 -1.00 -25.30
CA LEU A 31 -1.68 -2.08 -24.51
C LEU A 31 -2.34 -1.38 -23.33
N THR A 32 -3.64 -1.60 -23.13
CA THR A 32 -4.31 -1.02 -21.99
C THR A 32 -3.67 -1.58 -20.74
N ASP A 33 -3.29 -0.69 -19.83
CA ASP A 33 -2.68 -1.09 -18.56
C ASP A 33 -3.56 -2.12 -17.85
N PRO A 34 -2.95 -3.12 -17.19
CA PRO A 34 -3.72 -4.13 -16.49
C PRO A 34 -4.52 -3.48 -15.35
N ALA A 35 -5.79 -3.86 -15.24
CA ALA A 35 -6.60 -3.52 -14.09
C ALA A 35 -6.20 -4.39 -12.88
N PRO A 36 -6.14 -3.83 -11.67
CA PRO A 36 -5.89 -4.62 -10.47
C PRO A 36 -7.07 -5.55 -10.16
N THR A 37 -6.78 -6.72 -9.60
CA THR A 37 -7.80 -7.66 -9.16
C THR A 37 -8.48 -7.13 -7.90
N THR A 38 -9.81 -7.21 -7.85
CA THR A 38 -10.56 -6.91 -6.62
C THR A 38 -10.21 -7.91 -5.54
N TRP A 39 -10.03 -7.47 -4.30
CA TRP A 39 -9.84 -8.40 -3.19
C TRP A 39 -11.04 -9.34 -3.04
N PRO A 40 -10.81 -10.61 -2.68
CA PRO A 40 -11.89 -11.51 -2.36
C PRO A 40 -12.62 -11.04 -1.11
N LEU A 41 -13.91 -11.37 -1.01
CA LEU A 41 -14.75 -10.93 0.11
C LEU A 41 -14.26 -11.42 1.47
N GLN A 42 -13.61 -12.58 1.49
CA GLN A 42 -13.06 -13.19 2.68
C GLN A 42 -11.71 -13.84 2.34
N PHE A 43 -10.72 -13.67 3.20
CA PHE A 43 -9.46 -14.38 3.10
C PHE A 43 -8.70 -14.38 4.43
N HIS A 44 -7.71 -15.26 4.51
CA HIS A 44 -6.66 -15.22 5.52
C HIS A 44 -5.30 -15.09 4.84
N SER A 45 -4.41 -14.30 5.42
CA SER A 45 -3.06 -14.12 4.93
C SER A 45 -2.06 -14.05 6.07
N ILE A 46 -0.94 -14.75 5.92
CA ILE A 46 0.23 -14.53 6.78
C ILE A 46 1.13 -13.52 6.06
N LEU A 47 1.44 -12.43 6.74
CA LEU A 47 2.33 -11.37 6.28
C LEU A 47 3.60 -11.36 7.11
N PHE A 48 4.73 -11.12 6.46
CA PHE A 48 5.96 -10.72 7.12
C PHE A 48 6.14 -9.21 6.92
N MET A 49 5.98 -8.45 8.00
CA MET A 49 6.04 -6.99 7.96
C MET A 49 7.35 -6.47 8.54
N ASN A 50 7.86 -5.40 7.94
CA ASN A 50 9.00 -4.65 8.43
C ASN A 50 8.57 -3.20 8.67
N ASN A 51 8.52 -2.78 9.92
CA ASN A 51 8.24 -1.42 10.31
C ASN A 51 9.55 -0.72 10.70
N SER A 52 10.27 -0.22 9.70
CA SER A 52 11.55 0.50 9.88
C SER A 52 12.58 -0.26 10.73
N GLY A 53 12.74 -1.55 10.47
CA GLY A 53 13.64 -2.47 11.17
C GLY A 53 12.96 -3.31 12.27
N LYS A 54 11.71 -3.00 12.63
CA LYS A 54 10.91 -3.80 13.58
C LYS A 54 10.14 -4.86 12.81
N LEU A 55 10.63 -6.09 12.87
CA LEU A 55 10.07 -7.23 12.14
C LEU A 55 8.88 -7.85 12.88
N GLN A 56 7.85 -8.17 12.13
CA GLN A 56 6.57 -8.68 12.63
C GLN A 56 6.06 -9.81 11.74
N LYS A 57 5.48 -10.85 12.35
CA LYS A 57 4.55 -11.76 11.67
C LYS A 57 3.15 -11.25 11.94
N VAL A 58 2.34 -11.07 10.89
CA VAL A 58 0.94 -10.67 11.01
C VAL A 58 0.06 -11.76 10.41
N GLU A 59 -0.93 -12.22 11.15
CA GLU A 59 -2.05 -12.99 10.60
C GLU A 59 -3.20 -12.01 10.34
N LEU A 60 -3.50 -11.82 9.06
CA LEU A 60 -4.54 -10.94 8.58
C LEU A 60 -5.77 -11.78 8.23
N TRP A 61 -6.86 -11.55 8.96
CA TRP A 61 -8.18 -12.07 8.65
C TRP A 61 -9.03 -10.95 8.09
N TYR A 62 -9.54 -11.14 6.89
CA TYR A 62 -10.41 -10.17 6.22
C TYR A 62 -11.79 -10.79 6.01
N ASP A 63 -12.84 -10.11 6.46
CA ASP A 63 -14.21 -10.56 6.35
C ASP A 63 -15.15 -9.39 6.04
N TRP A 64 -15.19 -9.03 4.75
CA TRP A 64 -15.95 -7.89 4.25
C TRP A 64 -17.47 -8.02 4.43
N PRO A 65 -18.12 -9.19 4.19
CA PRO A 65 -19.56 -9.32 4.41
C PRO A 65 -19.99 -8.99 5.84
N ASN A 66 -19.13 -9.27 6.82
CA ASN A 66 -19.35 -8.95 8.24
C ASN A 66 -18.65 -7.65 8.67
N GLY A 67 -18.08 -6.91 7.72
CA GLY A 67 -17.52 -5.58 7.93
C GLY A 67 -16.38 -5.52 8.95
N ARG A 68 -15.50 -6.53 8.97
CA ARG A 68 -14.45 -6.69 9.98
C ARG A 68 -13.11 -7.13 9.37
N ASN A 69 -12.02 -6.60 9.92
CA ASN A 69 -10.64 -6.94 9.56
C ASN A 69 -9.85 -7.15 10.86
N PHE A 70 -8.97 -8.14 10.90
CA PHE A 70 -8.27 -8.50 12.12
C PHE A 70 -6.81 -8.83 11.85
N ASN A 71 -5.91 -7.98 12.37
CA ASN A 71 -4.48 -8.19 12.35
C ASN A 71 -4.03 -8.75 13.70
N ILE A 72 -3.51 -9.98 13.72
CA ILE A 72 -2.86 -10.58 14.89
C ILE A 72 -1.35 -10.45 14.70
N ILE A 73 -0.73 -9.53 15.44
CA ILE A 73 0.60 -9.00 15.20
C ILE A 73 1.57 -9.55 16.26
N GLN A 74 2.49 -10.41 15.84
CA GLN A 74 3.58 -10.91 16.65
C GLN A 74 4.88 -10.19 16.28
N ASN A 75 5.36 -9.33 17.18
CA ASN A 75 6.70 -8.74 17.10
C ASN A 75 7.77 -9.79 17.43
N GLN A 76 8.98 -9.68 16.86
CA GLN A 76 10.08 -10.61 17.19
C GLN A 76 10.41 -10.69 18.69
N LEU A 77 10.40 -9.54 19.39
CA LEU A 77 10.73 -9.42 20.82
C LEU A 77 9.67 -8.64 21.60
N GLY A 78 8.39 -8.76 21.23
CA GLY A 78 7.31 -8.01 21.85
C GLY A 78 6.08 -8.85 22.15
N LYS A 79 5.09 -8.18 22.75
CA LYS A 79 3.78 -8.76 23.05
C LYS A 79 2.99 -9.07 21.77
N LEU A 80 2.12 -10.07 21.87
CA LEU A 80 1.13 -10.38 20.85
C LEU A 80 0.04 -9.29 20.89
N LEU A 81 0.00 -8.49 19.84
CA LEU A 81 -0.94 -7.38 19.70
C LEU A 81 -2.07 -7.79 18.77
N TYR A 82 -3.29 -7.48 19.16
CA TYR A 82 -4.50 -7.70 18.40
C TYR A 82 -5.00 -6.35 17.91
N ASP A 83 -5.20 -6.20 16.60
CA ASP A 83 -5.78 -5.01 15.98
C ASP A 83 -7.03 -5.41 15.21
N LEU A 84 -8.17 -5.25 15.89
CA LEU A 84 -9.50 -5.56 15.37
C LEU A 84 -10.13 -4.28 14.83
N GLU A 85 -10.40 -4.26 13.53
CA GLU A 85 -10.88 -3.10 12.79
C GLU A 85 -12.27 -3.37 12.22
N TRP A 86 -13.15 -2.38 12.31
CA TRP A 86 -14.51 -2.45 11.79
C TRP A 86 -14.73 -1.45 10.65
N THR A 87 -15.68 -1.76 9.78
CA THR A 87 -16.12 -0.89 8.67
C THR A 87 -16.63 0.48 9.10
N ASN A 88 -17.09 0.61 10.35
CA ASN A 88 -17.52 1.91 10.91
C ASN A 88 -16.34 2.83 11.28
N GLY A 89 -15.10 2.39 11.07
CA GLY A 89 -13.90 3.16 11.39
C GLY A 89 -13.31 2.90 12.77
N THR A 90 -13.98 2.14 13.63
CA THR A 90 -13.41 1.80 14.94
C THR A 90 -12.36 0.71 14.83
N SER A 91 -11.21 0.93 15.46
CA SER A 91 -10.14 -0.07 15.62
C SER A 91 -9.79 -0.25 17.10
N PHE A 92 -9.66 -1.50 17.52
CA PHE A 92 -9.26 -1.90 18.88
C PHE A 92 -7.87 -2.51 18.85
N TYR A 93 -6.91 -1.85 19.49
CA TYR A 93 -5.57 -2.36 19.72
C TYR A 93 -5.47 -2.92 21.12
N TYR A 94 -5.34 -4.23 21.30
CA TYR A 94 -5.34 -4.84 22.63
C TYR A 94 -4.39 -6.01 22.80
N THR A 95 -4.10 -6.36 24.05
CA THR A 95 -3.37 -7.60 24.43
C THR A 95 -4.24 -8.49 25.28
N LEU A 96 -4.18 -9.81 25.06
CA LEU A 96 -4.91 -10.80 25.86
C LEU A 96 -4.12 -11.34 27.06
N ASP A 97 -2.90 -10.83 27.28
CA ASP A 97 -2.06 -11.19 28.43
C ASP A 97 -2.60 -10.58 29.75
N SER A 98 -1.87 -10.81 30.84
CA SER A 98 -2.26 -10.33 32.17
C SER A 98 -2.33 -8.80 32.26
N ASN A 99 -1.68 -8.06 31.36
CA ASN A 99 -1.66 -6.61 31.39
C ASN A 99 -2.96 -6.00 30.88
N ARG A 100 -3.70 -6.73 30.01
CA ARG A 100 -5.02 -6.33 29.50
C ARG A 100 -5.04 -4.90 28.97
N GLU A 101 -4.06 -4.57 28.14
CA GLU A 101 -3.97 -3.24 27.56
C GLU A 101 -4.99 -3.12 26.42
N CYS A 102 -5.64 -1.96 26.30
CA CYS A 102 -6.49 -1.64 25.16
C CYS A 102 -6.36 -0.16 24.78
N ARG A 103 -6.34 0.13 23.49
CA ARG A 103 -6.46 1.47 22.91
C ARG A 103 -7.49 1.44 21.79
N VAL A 104 -8.47 2.32 21.86
CA VAL A 104 -9.49 2.48 20.83
C VAL A 104 -9.10 3.63 19.91
N MET A 105 -9.11 3.39 18.60
CA MET A 105 -8.81 4.37 17.58
C MET A 105 -9.99 4.50 16.62
N HIS A 106 -10.11 5.66 15.97
CA HIS A 106 -11.09 5.88 14.94
C HIS A 106 -10.41 6.35 13.64
N PHE A 107 -10.57 5.57 12.59
CA PHE A 107 -10.13 5.85 11.23
C PHE A 107 -11.36 6.04 10.34
N PRO A 108 -11.69 7.26 9.86
CA PRO A 108 -12.93 7.51 9.12
C PRO A 108 -13.15 6.64 7.88
N VAL A 109 -12.08 6.11 7.29
CA VAL A 109 -12.12 5.22 6.11
C VAL A 109 -12.58 3.81 6.48
N GLY A 110 -12.37 3.37 7.71
CA GLY A 110 -12.57 1.97 8.13
C GLY A 110 -11.65 1.01 7.40
N ILE A 111 -12.12 -0.22 7.21
CA ILE A 111 -11.37 -1.27 6.51
C ILE A 111 -11.45 -1.07 5.00
N LEU A 112 -10.39 -1.44 4.29
CA LEU A 112 -10.34 -1.35 2.83
C LEU A 112 -11.41 -2.26 2.18
N GLY A 113 -12.26 -1.67 1.35
CA GLY A 113 -13.25 -2.42 0.57
C GLY A 113 -12.63 -3.22 -0.58
N PRO A 114 -13.34 -4.21 -1.16
CA PRO A 114 -12.80 -5.09 -2.19
C PRO A 114 -12.17 -4.39 -3.41
N ASN A 115 -12.69 -3.22 -3.77
CA ASN A 115 -12.24 -2.42 -4.90
C ASN A 115 -11.33 -1.24 -4.50
N TRP A 116 -10.70 -1.26 -3.33
CA TRP A 116 -9.91 -0.14 -2.81
C TRP A 116 -8.79 0.33 -3.77
N LEU A 117 -8.28 -0.55 -4.62
CA LEU A 117 -7.24 -0.25 -5.62
C LEU A 117 -7.81 0.27 -6.97
N GLN A 118 -9.13 0.43 -7.10
CA GLN A 118 -9.76 0.99 -8.30
C GLN A 118 -9.29 2.44 -8.53
N GLY A 119 -8.86 2.75 -9.75
CA GLY A 119 -8.29 4.07 -10.08
C GLY A 119 -6.93 4.33 -9.43
N ALA A 120 -6.16 3.27 -9.16
CA ALA A 120 -4.74 3.36 -8.84
C ALA A 120 -3.90 3.59 -10.11
N ASN A 121 -2.74 4.22 -9.97
CA ASN A 121 -1.83 4.48 -11.07
C ASN A 121 -0.96 3.25 -11.31
N TYR A 122 -0.95 2.72 -12.52
CA TYR A 122 -0.08 1.60 -12.90
C TYR A 122 1.36 2.08 -13.12
N LEU A 123 2.32 1.38 -12.51
CA LEU A 123 3.75 1.74 -12.55
C LEU A 123 4.59 0.79 -13.42
N GLY A 124 3.98 -0.24 -13.99
CA GLY A 124 4.67 -1.26 -14.77
C GLY A 124 4.90 -2.57 -13.99
N GLN A 125 5.81 -3.39 -14.52
CA GLN A 125 6.12 -4.70 -13.97
C GLN A 125 7.46 -4.70 -13.22
N ARG A 126 7.55 -5.46 -12.13
CA ARG A 126 8.80 -5.68 -11.39
C ARG A 126 8.84 -7.08 -10.79
N TYR A 127 10.04 -7.62 -10.63
CA TYR A 127 10.22 -8.83 -9.84
C TYR A 127 10.20 -8.49 -8.34
N MET A 128 9.44 -9.26 -7.57
CA MET A 128 9.35 -9.16 -6.11
C MET A 128 9.11 -10.55 -5.51
N ASP A 129 9.90 -10.94 -4.51
CA ASP A 129 9.80 -12.24 -3.81
C ASP A 129 9.71 -13.47 -4.74
N GLY A 130 10.35 -13.40 -5.91
CA GLY A 130 10.35 -14.46 -6.92
C GLY A 130 9.17 -14.42 -7.91
N PHE A 131 8.28 -13.44 -7.80
CA PHE A 131 7.13 -13.24 -8.70
C PHE A 131 7.37 -12.07 -9.64
N LEU A 132 6.93 -12.19 -10.90
CA LEU A 132 6.78 -11.02 -11.77
C LEU A 132 5.45 -10.35 -11.42
N CYS A 133 5.49 -9.16 -10.82
CA CYS A 133 4.29 -8.43 -10.43
C CYS A 133 3.93 -7.34 -11.44
N ASN A 134 2.62 -7.06 -11.54
CA ASN A 134 2.10 -5.75 -11.87
C ASN A 134 2.12 -4.86 -10.60
N VAL A 135 2.41 -3.57 -10.78
CA VAL A 135 2.56 -2.63 -9.67
C VAL A 135 1.62 -1.46 -9.84
N TRP A 136 0.93 -1.11 -8.76
CA TRP A 136 0.17 0.14 -8.69
C TRP A 136 0.54 0.95 -7.46
N GLU A 137 0.35 2.27 -7.55
CA GLU A 137 0.31 3.15 -6.39
C GLU A 137 -1.07 3.78 -6.25
N LYS A 138 -1.46 4.05 -5.00
CA LYS A 138 -2.73 4.67 -4.69
C LYS A 138 -2.54 5.79 -3.66
N VAL A 139 -2.97 6.99 -4.04
CA VAL A 139 -3.05 8.20 -3.21
C VAL A 139 -1.78 8.51 -2.41
N ASP A 140 -0.61 8.24 -3.00
CA ASP A 140 0.73 8.37 -2.37
C ASP A 140 0.88 7.65 -1.02
N PHE A 141 -0.02 6.71 -0.72
CA PHE A 141 -0.11 6.03 0.55
C PHE A 141 0.49 4.62 0.48
N ILE A 142 0.19 3.90 -0.60
CA ILE A 142 0.54 2.48 -0.75
C ILE A 142 0.97 2.14 -2.18
N TRP A 143 2.01 1.31 -2.27
CA TRP A 143 2.47 0.62 -3.47
C TRP A 143 2.13 -0.86 -3.34
N TYR A 144 1.39 -1.39 -4.31
CA TYR A 144 0.84 -2.73 -4.28
C TYR A 144 1.38 -3.58 -5.44
N CYS A 145 1.91 -4.76 -5.12
CA CYS A 145 2.46 -5.75 -6.04
C CYS A 145 1.47 -6.91 -6.15
N GLU A 146 0.96 -7.19 -7.34
CA GLU A 146 0.15 -8.37 -7.65
C GLU A 146 0.88 -9.25 -8.65
N ASP A 147 0.97 -10.55 -8.38
CA ASP A 147 1.56 -11.49 -9.34
C ASP A 147 0.79 -11.48 -10.68
N VAL A 148 1.52 -11.33 -11.79
CA VAL A 148 0.94 -11.25 -13.14
C VAL A 148 0.13 -12.49 -13.48
N VAL A 149 0.59 -13.67 -13.02
CA VAL A 149 0.01 -14.97 -13.37
C VAL A 149 -1.14 -15.34 -12.45
N SER A 150 -0.89 -15.47 -11.15
CA SER A 150 -1.88 -15.96 -10.18
C SER A 150 -2.84 -14.89 -9.68
N LYS A 151 -2.57 -13.61 -9.97
CA LYS A 151 -3.36 -12.46 -9.51
C LYS A 151 -3.41 -12.30 -7.99
N ARG A 152 -2.52 -13.00 -7.26
CA ARG A 152 -2.45 -12.89 -5.81
C ARG A 152 -1.66 -11.66 -5.37
N PRO A 153 -1.97 -11.06 -4.22
CA PRO A 153 -1.10 -10.08 -3.58
C PRO A 153 0.27 -10.70 -3.29
N VAL A 154 1.35 -9.97 -3.55
CA VAL A 154 2.73 -10.41 -3.27
C VAL A 154 3.40 -9.51 -2.24
N TYR A 155 3.26 -8.20 -2.38
CA TYR A 155 4.00 -7.23 -1.59
C TYR A 155 3.30 -5.89 -1.51
N TRP A 156 3.35 -5.26 -0.33
CA TRP A 156 2.88 -3.90 -0.10
C TRP A 156 4.00 -3.03 0.49
N ALA A 157 4.08 -1.78 0.06
CA ALA A 157 4.89 -0.74 0.70
C ALA A 157 4.00 0.43 1.05
N PHE A 158 4.17 0.99 2.25
CA PHE A 158 3.45 2.17 2.70
C PHE A 158 4.36 3.40 2.68
N PHE A 159 3.77 4.58 2.58
CA PHE A 159 4.47 5.88 2.49
C PHE A 159 5.46 6.13 3.64
N ASN A 160 5.22 5.52 4.81
CA ASN A 160 6.06 5.64 5.99
C ASN A 160 7.25 4.65 6.01
N GLY A 161 7.48 3.90 4.93
CA GLY A 161 8.55 2.92 4.81
C GLY A 161 8.24 1.56 5.44
N MET A 162 7.02 1.36 5.95
CA MET A 162 6.57 0.03 6.35
C MET A 162 6.37 -0.84 5.11
N THR A 163 6.78 -2.11 5.18
CA THR A 163 6.62 -3.06 4.08
C THR A 163 5.95 -4.33 4.57
N ALA A 164 5.18 -4.99 3.70
CA ALA A 164 4.53 -6.25 3.95
C ALA A 164 4.86 -7.23 2.81
N HIS A 165 5.45 -8.36 3.15
CA HIS A 165 5.65 -9.49 2.26
C HIS A 165 4.55 -10.52 2.50
N VAL A 166 3.83 -10.90 1.45
CA VAL A 166 2.69 -11.82 1.54
C VAL A 166 3.19 -13.25 1.46
N MET A 167 3.12 -13.98 2.58
CA MET A 167 3.64 -15.35 2.69
C MET A 167 2.60 -16.38 2.26
N THR A 168 1.33 -16.17 2.66
CA THR A 168 0.18 -17.01 2.26
C THR A 168 -0.99 -16.13 1.87
N PHE A 169 -1.88 -16.64 1.03
CA PHE A 169 -3.13 -15.96 0.67
C PHE A 169 -4.23 -17.01 0.42
N GLU A 170 -5.05 -17.24 1.44
CA GLU A 170 -6.07 -18.29 1.49
C GLU A 170 -7.46 -17.68 1.29
N VAL A 171 -7.93 -17.68 0.04
CA VAL A 171 -9.25 -17.13 -0.33
C VAL A 171 -10.38 -17.94 0.31
N GLY A 172 -11.37 -17.25 0.86
CA GLY A 172 -12.57 -17.83 1.48
C GLY A 172 -12.37 -18.37 2.89
N LYS A 173 -11.16 -18.28 3.46
CA LYS A 173 -10.92 -18.66 4.85
C LYS A 173 -11.54 -17.62 5.79
N VAL A 174 -12.20 -18.10 6.83
CA VAL A 174 -12.91 -17.27 7.82
C VAL A 174 -12.49 -17.70 9.22
N LEU A 175 -12.36 -16.74 10.12
CA LEU A 175 -12.13 -16.98 11.54
C LEU A 175 -13.48 -17.17 12.25
N GLU A 176 -13.58 -18.10 13.18
CA GLU A 176 -14.82 -18.36 13.92
C GLU A 176 -15.33 -17.11 14.63
N ASP A 177 -16.65 -16.87 14.58
CA ASP A 177 -17.30 -15.65 15.10
C ASP A 177 -16.91 -15.25 16.53
N PRO A 178 -16.75 -16.17 17.50
CA PRO A 178 -16.34 -15.79 18.85
C PRO A 178 -14.98 -15.08 18.93
N ASN A 179 -14.10 -15.30 17.96
CA ASN A 179 -12.76 -14.73 17.94
C ASN A 179 -12.71 -13.31 17.37
N TRP A 180 -13.83 -12.77 16.88
CA TRP A 180 -13.91 -11.39 16.35
C TRP A 180 -14.33 -10.35 17.39
N GLN A 181 -14.38 -10.72 18.67
CA GLN A 181 -14.85 -9.84 19.73
C GLN A 181 -13.68 -9.13 20.42
N ALA A 182 -13.74 -7.80 20.48
CA ALA A 182 -12.88 -7.02 21.34
C ALA A 182 -13.16 -7.38 22.82
N PRO A 183 -12.15 -7.43 23.69
CA PRO A 183 -12.34 -7.72 25.11
C PRO A 183 -13.17 -6.65 25.82
N VAL A 184 -13.89 -7.06 26.87
CA VAL A 184 -14.78 -6.16 27.65
C VAL A 184 -14.06 -4.95 28.25
N TYR A 185 -12.77 -5.04 28.55
CA TYR A 185 -12.00 -3.92 29.10
C TYR A 185 -11.70 -2.81 28.07
N CYS A 186 -11.90 -3.06 26.77
CA CYS A 186 -11.82 -2.05 25.72
C CYS A 186 -13.03 -1.10 25.68
N PHE A 187 -14.10 -1.42 26.42
CA PHE A 187 -15.34 -0.65 26.45
C PHE A 187 -15.56 0.06 27.80
N LYS A 188 -14.57 0.03 28.68
CA LYS A 188 -14.61 0.81 29.92
C LYS A 188 -14.41 2.27 29.56
N GLU A 189 -15.26 3.12 30.11
CA GLU A 189 -15.20 4.57 29.88
C GLU A 189 -13.83 5.10 30.28
N ALA A 190 -13.30 6.02 29.47
CA ALA A 190 -12.03 6.70 29.67
C ALA A 190 -12.14 7.70 30.83
N ASP A 191 -12.54 7.25 32.01
CA ASP A 191 -12.64 8.10 33.21
C ASP A 191 -11.26 8.62 33.67
N ASP A 192 -10.16 8.12 33.07
CA ASP A 192 -8.78 8.41 33.48
C ASP A 192 -7.86 8.95 32.35
N GLU A 193 -8.36 9.24 31.13
CA GLU A 193 -7.52 9.66 29.97
C GLU A 193 -7.71 11.12 29.49
N GLU A 194 -8.13 12.05 30.37
CA GLU A 194 -8.05 13.50 30.08
C GLU A 194 -6.64 14.11 30.29
N GLU A 195 -5.66 13.37 30.82
CA GLU A 195 -4.28 13.86 31.00
C GLU A 195 -3.29 13.23 30.02
N GLN A 196 -3.44 13.51 28.71
CA GLN A 196 -2.31 13.56 27.76
C GLN A 196 -2.72 14.06 26.36
N ASN A 197 -3.36 15.22 26.30
CA ASN A 197 -3.31 16.07 25.10
C ASN A 197 -2.27 17.17 25.33
N PRO A 198 -1.05 17.12 24.77
CA PRO A 198 -0.30 18.34 24.53
C PRO A 198 -0.97 19.02 23.34
N SER A 199 -1.99 19.82 23.64
CA SER A 199 -2.51 20.84 22.73
C SER A 199 -1.33 21.65 22.19
N LEU A 200 -1.18 21.63 20.87
CA LEU A 200 -0.35 22.54 20.10
C LEU A 200 -0.85 23.98 20.33
N GLU A 201 -0.40 24.63 21.41
CA GLU A 201 -0.51 26.08 21.59
C GLU A 201 0.37 26.56 22.76
N SER A 202 1.62 26.95 22.46
CA SER A 202 2.34 27.90 23.30
C SER A 202 3.54 28.53 22.56
N VAL A 203 3.28 29.50 21.68
CA VAL A 203 4.21 30.64 21.53
C VAL A 203 3.38 31.92 21.45
N ALA A 204 2.90 32.37 22.61
CA ALA A 204 2.53 33.76 22.78
C ALA A 204 2.77 34.19 24.24
N SER A 205 3.66 35.18 24.37
CA SER A 205 3.77 36.13 25.46
C SER A 205 4.57 35.73 26.72
N SER A 206 5.84 36.15 26.72
CA SER A 206 6.35 36.97 27.82
C SER A 206 7.13 38.16 27.26
N THR A 207 6.47 39.31 27.32
CA THR A 207 6.97 40.69 27.15
C THR A 207 8.29 40.99 27.87
N THR A 208 9.19 41.74 27.22
CA THR A 208 9.56 43.13 27.61
C THR A 208 10.55 43.75 26.61
N GLY A 209 10.23 44.95 26.09
CA GLY A 209 11.24 45.98 25.80
C GLY A 209 11.53 46.38 24.35
N SER A 210 11.00 47.56 23.99
CA SER A 210 11.63 48.58 23.11
C SER A 210 11.38 48.57 21.58
N HIS A 211 10.62 49.59 21.18
CA HIS A 211 10.69 50.42 19.96
C HIS A 211 10.74 49.79 18.55
N GLY A 212 9.72 50.11 17.72
CA GLY A 212 9.93 50.31 16.28
C GLY A 212 8.78 49.95 15.33
N ARG A 213 7.91 50.93 15.04
CA ARG A 213 7.46 51.35 13.69
C ARG A 213 6.90 50.31 12.68
N PHE A 214 5.59 50.42 12.42
CA PHE A 214 4.91 50.50 11.09
C PHE A 214 5.23 49.45 9.98
N LEU A 215 4.22 48.66 9.55
CA LEU A 215 3.46 48.85 8.29
C LEU A 215 2.47 47.69 8.00
N ARG A 216 1.37 48.08 7.35
CA ARG A 216 0.28 47.28 6.74
C ARG A 216 0.77 46.26 5.71
N GLY A 217 0.00 45.19 5.50
CA GLY A 217 0.00 44.45 4.23
C GLY A 217 -0.93 43.23 4.23
N ALA A 218 -2.03 43.33 3.50
CA ALA A 218 -2.99 42.26 3.23
C ALA A 218 -2.42 41.19 2.26
N MET A 219 -3.02 40.00 2.25
CA MET A 219 -3.58 39.34 1.05
C MET A 219 -4.02 37.91 1.41
N ALA A 220 -5.32 37.66 1.22
CA ALA A 220 -5.89 36.33 1.08
C ALA A 220 -5.45 35.72 -0.25
N LEU A 221 -5.24 34.41 -0.30
CA LEU A 221 -5.23 33.64 -1.53
C LEU A 221 -6.04 32.35 -1.36
N SER A 222 -6.95 32.21 -2.31
CA SER A 222 -7.93 31.17 -2.53
C SER A 222 -7.32 29.84 -2.95
N LEU A 223 -8.07 28.78 -2.64
CA LEU A 223 -7.97 27.45 -3.23
C LEU A 223 -8.49 27.49 -4.67
N ASP A 224 -7.71 26.91 -5.57
CA ASP A 224 -8.18 26.09 -6.69
C ASP A 224 -7.60 24.69 -6.50
#